data_AF-A0A7C4UAR1-F1
#
_entry.id   AF-A0A7C4UAR1-F1
#
_cell.length_a   1.000
_cell.length_b   1.000
_cell.length_c   1.000
_cell.angle_alpha   90.00
_cell.angle_beta   90.00
_cell.angle_gamma   90.00
#
_symmetry.space_group_name_H-M   'P 1'
#
loop_
_entity.id
_entity.type
_entity.pdbx_description
1 polymer ?
#
loop_
_entity_poly.entity_id
_entity_poly.type
_entity_poly.pdbx_seq_one_letter_code
_entity_poly.pdbx_strand_id
1 'polypeptide(L)'
;MPHSVEERNRQTLRVQASALMAQHIALSEWEERLQQREASIRREEQEISSRLEARRKQVESWQEQVQEARAAFRDERASLLREREALAVERTELEHLRSQLSIPAGEQKTADEADPHDATELQQLRAELNRQGQEQDREQKKLLALQASLQAQEEQLREAEGRIAEQLRGLESVRQRVDEERRQAEQRVADLQAEAHGLENRIVNTRRALLGAAGKTPSPEVATSVAEFVVPLAPGEIEALVAERVEAIERRQKEIDAQERDLADQRQQLAEIREQLVQAGREVREQQLATATELERLASELETREHANAKRSAALDAAEEEVRKERQALAQRRRELERSTADQQARQITWASERDRLTIELEQAEKRLRQRHSTLHELLDRLQARRQEELAQFKEQMARLESERTRCSDQADDWARRVLSIRVAQQALAEQALVLEQAKQEFLEQTDRPEVALRRIEQLRRIGDRRTQQAQRLLEQKQKQLQSEQDRLEQEQRRLQDLSLELAQRERDITDQFDRLEEKTHAAADREARIAAITAEWNEQQRRYESEIADLRALIRRISNDPVPVQLRAA
;
A
#
# COMPACT_ATOMS: atom_id res chain seq x y z
N MET A 1 -53.60 -64.24 35.27
CA MET A 1 -52.66 -63.95 34.16
C MET A 1 -52.76 -62.49 33.65
N PRO A 2 -52.44 -61.45 34.45
CA PRO A 2 -52.41 -60.05 33.97
C PRO A 2 -51.03 -59.53 33.55
N HIS A 3 -49.94 -60.26 33.81
CA HIS A 3 -48.57 -59.77 33.55
C HIS A 3 -48.22 -59.59 32.05
N SER A 4 -48.95 -60.20 31.11
CA SER A 4 -48.59 -60.11 29.68
C SER A 4 -48.90 -58.76 29.02
N VAL A 5 -49.86 -57.98 29.57
CA VAL A 5 -50.21 -56.67 29.02
C VAL A 5 -49.21 -55.60 29.48
N GLU A 6 -48.77 -55.68 30.74
CA GLU A 6 -47.74 -54.77 31.27
C GLU A 6 -46.38 -54.99 30.61
N GLU A 7 -46.00 -56.24 30.35
CA GLU A 7 -44.76 -56.56 29.62
C GLU A 7 -44.79 -56.07 28.18
N ARG A 8 -45.93 -56.24 27.48
CA ARG A 8 -46.12 -55.69 26.14
C ARG A 8 -46.00 -54.17 26.15
N ASN A 9 -46.66 -53.47 27.08
CA ASN A 9 -46.57 -52.01 27.19
C ASN A 9 -45.15 -51.53 27.49
N ARG A 10 -44.40 -52.23 28.36
CA ARG A 10 -42.98 -51.94 28.61
C ARG A 10 -42.12 -52.15 27.38
N GLN A 11 -42.39 -53.20 26.59
CA GLN A 11 -41.71 -53.42 25.31
C GLN A 11 -42.03 -52.31 24.30
N THR A 12 -43.29 -51.91 24.16
CA THR A 12 -43.67 -50.82 23.24
C THR A 12 -42.99 -49.51 23.62
N LEU A 13 -42.93 -49.17 24.91
CA LEU A 13 -42.25 -47.97 25.41
C LEU A 13 -40.73 -48.03 25.18
N ARG A 14 -40.10 -49.21 25.34
CA ARG A 14 -38.67 -49.38 25.03
C ARG A 14 -38.40 -49.20 23.54
N VAL A 15 -39.25 -49.74 22.67
CA VAL A 15 -39.12 -49.56 21.22
C VAL A 15 -39.31 -48.08 20.85
N GLN A 16 -40.31 -47.40 21.41
CA GLN A 16 -40.52 -45.96 21.18
C GLN A 16 -39.36 -45.11 21.70
N ALA A 17 -38.83 -45.40 22.88
CA ALA A 17 -37.66 -44.71 23.43
C ALA A 17 -36.41 -44.93 22.56
N SER A 18 -36.19 -46.16 22.06
CA SER A 18 -35.08 -46.46 21.16
C SER A 18 -35.22 -45.75 19.80
N ALA A 19 -36.45 -45.64 19.28
CA ALA A 19 -36.72 -44.91 18.04
C ALA A 19 -36.49 -43.40 18.20
N LEU A 20 -36.91 -42.81 19.33
CA LEU A 20 -36.64 -41.40 19.64
C LEU A 20 -35.13 -41.12 19.81
N MET A 21 -34.41 -42.03 20.48
CA MET A 21 -32.95 -41.91 20.61
C MET A 21 -32.26 -42.02 19.25
N ALA A 22 -32.69 -42.95 18.39
CA ALA A 22 -32.16 -43.05 17.02
C ALA A 22 -32.44 -41.79 16.20
N GLN A 23 -33.62 -41.18 16.32
CA GLN A 23 -33.95 -39.91 15.67
C GLN A 23 -33.11 -38.76 16.21
N HIS A 24 -32.89 -38.69 17.53
CA HIS A 24 -32.04 -37.67 18.13
C HIS A 24 -30.57 -37.80 17.70
N ILE A 25 -30.06 -39.04 17.64
CA ILE A 25 -28.70 -39.31 17.13
C ILE A 25 -28.61 -38.87 15.66
N ALA A 26 -29.56 -39.26 14.81
CA ALA A 26 -29.60 -38.86 13.40
C ALA A 26 -29.68 -37.33 13.20
N LEU A 27 -30.46 -36.62 14.03
CA LEU A 27 -30.52 -35.15 14.01
C LEU A 27 -29.18 -34.54 14.42
N SER A 28 -28.55 -35.04 15.49
CA SER A 28 -27.24 -34.53 15.93
C SER A 28 -26.13 -34.77 14.91
N GLU A 29 -26.12 -35.94 14.24
CA GLU A 29 -25.18 -36.21 13.14
C GLU A 29 -25.43 -35.28 11.94
N TRP A 30 -26.70 -34.97 11.65
CA TRP A 30 -27.05 -34.06 10.58
C TRP A 30 -26.65 -32.62 10.89
N GLU A 31 -26.88 -32.16 12.13
CA GLU A 31 -26.41 -30.86 12.62
C GLU A 31 -24.88 -30.76 12.55
N GLU A 32 -24.16 -31.81 12.97
CA GLU A 32 -22.70 -31.83 12.90
C GLU A 32 -22.21 -31.76 11.45
N ARG A 33 -22.82 -32.52 10.53
CA ARG A 33 -22.51 -32.44 9.09
C ARG A 33 -22.81 -31.06 8.53
N LEU A 34 -23.87 -30.40 8.98
CA LEU A 34 -24.26 -29.07 8.52
C LEU A 34 -23.28 -28.01 9.03
N GLN A 35 -22.85 -28.12 10.29
CA GLN A 35 -21.79 -27.27 10.87
C GLN A 35 -20.44 -27.48 10.18
N GLN A 36 -20.07 -28.74 9.88
CA GLN A 36 -18.86 -29.05 9.11
C GLN A 36 -18.92 -28.46 7.71
N ARG A 37 -20.07 -28.56 7.04
CA ARG A 37 -20.28 -27.97 5.72
C ARG A 37 -20.24 -26.45 5.76
N GLU A 38 -20.87 -25.81 6.74
CA GLU A 38 -20.81 -24.36 6.93
C GLU A 38 -19.38 -23.89 7.20
N ALA A 39 -18.62 -24.61 8.03
CA ALA A 39 -17.21 -24.31 8.26
C ALA A 39 -16.35 -24.48 7.00
N SER A 40 -16.64 -25.47 6.15
CA SER A 40 -15.96 -25.64 4.85
C SER A 40 -16.26 -24.49 3.89
N ILE A 41 -17.53 -24.07 3.77
CA ILE A 41 -17.93 -22.94 2.93
C ILE A 41 -17.29 -21.64 3.42
N ARG A 42 -17.26 -21.39 4.73
CA ARG A 42 -16.57 -20.20 5.28
C ARG A 42 -15.07 -20.17 4.97
N ARG A 43 -14.40 -21.33 4.96
CA ARG A 43 -12.98 -21.42 4.56
C ARG A 43 -12.81 -21.11 3.07
N GLU A 44 -13.66 -21.69 2.22
CA GLU A 44 -13.64 -21.40 0.78
C GLU A 44 -13.92 -19.92 0.49
N GLU A 45 -14.89 -19.30 1.19
CA GLU A 45 -15.17 -17.86 1.08
C GLU A 45 -13.96 -17.01 1.49
N GLN A 46 -13.25 -17.37 2.57
CA GLN A 46 -12.03 -16.70 3.02
C GLN A 46 -10.85 -16.88 2.03
N GLU A 47 -10.72 -18.05 1.42
CA GLU A 47 -9.72 -18.29 0.38
C GLU A 47 -10.02 -17.49 -0.88
N ILE A 48 -11.29 -17.41 -1.28
CA ILE A 48 -11.71 -16.61 -2.44
C ILE A 48 -11.52 -15.12 -2.16
N SER A 49 -11.91 -14.62 -0.98
CA SER A 49 -11.76 -13.21 -0.63
C SER A 49 -10.29 -12.79 -0.58
N SER A 50 -9.41 -13.59 0.04
CA SER A 50 -7.97 -13.31 0.08
C SER A 50 -7.33 -13.35 -1.32
N ARG A 51 -7.76 -14.27 -2.20
CA ARG A 51 -7.32 -14.28 -3.61
C ARG A 51 -7.82 -13.06 -4.39
N LEU A 52 -9.05 -12.61 -4.15
CA LEU A 52 -9.60 -11.41 -4.78
C LEU A 52 -8.90 -10.14 -4.30
N GLU A 53 -8.60 -10.03 -3.00
CA GLU A 53 -7.82 -8.91 -2.44
C GLU A 53 -6.39 -8.89 -3.00
N ALA A 54 -5.74 -10.05 -3.11
CA ALA A 54 -4.41 -10.15 -3.72
C ALA A 54 -4.44 -9.71 -5.19
N ARG A 55 -5.44 -10.15 -5.96
CA ARG A 55 -5.63 -9.72 -7.35
C ARG A 55 -5.94 -8.22 -7.46
N ARG A 56 -6.75 -7.67 -6.55
CA ARG A 56 -7.06 -6.24 -6.51
C ARG A 56 -5.79 -5.41 -6.27
N LYS A 57 -4.98 -5.78 -5.29
CA LYS A 57 -3.67 -5.14 -5.05
C LYS A 57 -2.75 -5.24 -6.26
N GLN A 58 -2.76 -6.37 -6.96
CA GLN A 58 -1.99 -6.54 -8.19
C GLN A 58 -2.47 -5.60 -9.30
N VAL A 59 -3.79 -5.47 -9.49
CA VAL A 59 -4.37 -4.52 -10.46
C VAL A 59 -4.05 -3.07 -10.08
N GLU A 60 -4.16 -2.70 -8.80
CA GLU A 60 -3.79 -1.36 -8.30
C GLU A 60 -2.31 -1.08 -8.58
N SER A 61 -1.40 -2.04 -8.32
CA SER A 61 0.03 -1.88 -8.62
C SER A 61 0.32 -1.74 -10.13
N TRP A 62 -0.43 -2.45 -10.99
CA TRP A 62 -0.31 -2.28 -12.44
C TRP A 62 -0.88 -0.96 -12.91
N GLN A 63 -1.95 -0.45 -12.29
CA GLN A 63 -2.48 0.87 -12.59
C GLN A 63 -1.50 1.98 -12.22
N GLU A 64 -0.86 1.89 -11.06
CA GLU A 64 0.22 2.80 -10.66
C GLU A 64 1.38 2.76 -11.65
N GLN A 65 1.87 1.56 -12.01
CA GLN A 65 2.92 1.40 -13.02
C GLN A 65 2.54 2.00 -14.39
N VAL A 66 1.30 1.80 -14.85
CA VAL A 66 0.81 2.39 -16.10
C VAL A 66 0.69 3.92 -15.98
N GLN A 67 0.27 4.45 -14.83
CA GLN A 67 0.19 5.89 -14.60
C GLN A 67 1.58 6.54 -14.58
N GLU A 68 2.54 5.93 -13.88
CA GLU A 68 3.94 6.36 -13.85
C GLU A 68 4.54 6.31 -15.26
N ALA A 69 4.35 5.21 -15.99
CA ALA A 69 4.80 5.09 -17.38
C ALA A 69 4.16 6.16 -18.28
N ARG A 70 2.86 6.44 -18.14
CA ARG A 70 2.17 7.51 -18.89
C ARG A 70 2.63 8.91 -18.50
N ALA A 71 3.07 9.13 -17.26
CA ALA A 71 3.62 10.40 -16.80
C ALA A 71 5.03 10.61 -17.39
N ALA A 72 5.92 9.63 -17.21
CA ALA A 72 7.24 9.62 -17.81
C ALA A 72 7.18 9.82 -19.32
N PHE A 73 6.21 9.17 -19.97
CA PHE A 73 5.99 9.32 -21.40
C PHE A 73 5.52 10.72 -21.82
N ARG A 74 4.66 11.37 -21.02
CA ARG A 74 4.25 12.76 -21.26
C ARG A 74 5.42 13.72 -21.12
N ASP A 75 6.29 13.47 -20.15
CA ASP A 75 7.50 14.27 -19.93
C ASP A 75 8.50 14.10 -21.08
N GLU A 76 8.73 12.87 -21.53
CA GLU A 76 9.57 12.57 -22.71
C GLU A 76 9.00 13.26 -23.96
N ARG A 77 7.69 13.15 -24.21
CA ARG A 77 7.05 13.83 -25.33
C ARG A 77 7.17 15.35 -25.23
N ALA A 78 7.05 15.94 -24.04
CA ALA A 78 7.24 17.36 -23.84
C ALA A 78 8.69 17.79 -24.11
N SER A 79 9.68 16.97 -23.71
CA SER A 79 11.09 17.22 -24.01
C SER A 79 11.39 17.17 -25.50
N LEU A 80 10.89 16.15 -26.21
CA LEU A 80 11.04 16.02 -27.66
C LEU A 80 10.35 17.15 -28.44
N LEU A 81 9.23 17.66 -27.94
CA LEU A 81 8.58 18.84 -28.53
C LEU A 81 9.43 20.10 -28.37
N ARG A 82 10.02 20.32 -27.20
CA ARG A 82 10.95 21.44 -26.98
C ARG A 82 12.20 21.34 -27.86
N GLU A 83 12.76 20.14 -27.99
CA GLU A 83 13.88 19.89 -28.91
C GLU A 83 13.50 20.19 -30.37
N ARG A 84 12.29 19.79 -30.80
CA ARG A 84 11.78 20.13 -32.14
C ARG A 84 11.59 21.62 -32.35
N GLU A 85 11.07 22.32 -31.35
CA GLU A 85 10.90 23.78 -31.40
C GLU A 85 12.26 24.48 -31.49
N ALA A 86 13.24 24.05 -30.70
CA ALA A 86 14.62 24.55 -30.76
C ALA A 86 15.25 24.32 -32.14
N LEU A 87 15.18 23.08 -32.67
CA LEU A 87 15.68 22.75 -34.01
C LEU A 87 14.94 23.51 -35.13
N ALA A 88 13.65 23.79 -34.96
CA ALA A 88 12.89 24.59 -35.92
C ALA A 88 13.35 26.06 -35.92
N VAL A 89 13.64 26.63 -34.76
CA VAL A 89 14.24 27.98 -34.64
C VAL A 89 15.61 28.00 -35.31
N GLU A 90 16.51 27.06 -34.99
CA GLU A 90 17.83 26.94 -35.63
C GLU A 90 17.70 26.80 -37.16
N ARG A 91 16.73 26.01 -37.64
CA ARG A 91 16.47 25.87 -39.07
C ARG A 91 16.02 27.20 -39.71
N THR A 92 15.14 27.96 -39.06
CA THR A 92 14.74 29.28 -39.58
C THR A 92 15.90 30.27 -39.58
N GLU A 93 16.79 30.21 -38.59
CA GLU A 93 18.02 31.02 -38.56
C GLU A 93 18.99 30.63 -39.68
N LEU A 94 19.21 29.32 -39.90
CA LEU A 94 20.04 28.83 -41.00
C LEU A 94 19.45 29.15 -42.37
N GLU A 95 18.13 29.04 -42.55
CA GLU A 95 17.45 29.45 -43.78
C GLU A 95 17.56 30.97 -44.00
N HIS A 96 17.48 31.76 -42.93
CA HIS A 96 17.70 33.21 -43.00
C HIS A 96 19.15 33.54 -43.40
N LEU A 97 20.15 32.93 -42.76
CA LEU A 97 21.56 33.06 -43.12
C LEU A 97 21.81 32.60 -44.56
N ARG A 98 21.19 31.50 -44.99
CA ARG A 98 21.27 31.01 -46.37
C ARG A 98 20.63 31.96 -47.37
N SER A 99 19.53 32.63 -47.00
CA SER A 99 18.90 33.67 -47.82
C SER A 99 19.76 34.94 -47.92
N GLN A 100 20.48 35.30 -46.85
CA GLN A 100 21.43 36.42 -46.83
C GLN A 100 22.69 36.12 -47.67
N LEU A 101 23.16 34.86 -47.66
CA LEU A 101 24.32 34.41 -48.42
C LEU A 101 23.99 33.98 -49.86
N SER A 102 22.70 33.82 -50.18
CA SER A 102 22.25 33.53 -51.54
C SER A 102 22.33 34.80 -52.39
N ILE A 103 23.52 35.05 -52.94
CA ILE A 103 23.75 36.03 -54.01
C ILE A 103 22.67 35.81 -55.10
N PRO A 104 21.91 36.85 -55.50
CA PRO A 104 20.90 36.70 -56.53
C PRO A 104 21.53 36.17 -57.81
N ALA A 105 20.92 35.14 -58.39
CA ALA A 105 21.39 34.38 -59.57
C ALA A 105 21.51 35.21 -60.88
N GLY A 106 21.53 36.54 -60.79
CA GLY A 106 21.74 37.46 -61.91
C GLY A 106 23.21 37.73 -62.27
N GLU A 107 24.18 37.35 -61.44
CA GLU A 107 25.61 37.68 -61.64
C GLU A 107 26.51 36.45 -61.85
N GLN A 108 26.01 35.40 -62.51
CA GLN A 108 26.81 34.20 -62.85
C GLN A 108 27.59 34.30 -64.16
N LYS A 109 27.86 35.49 -64.69
CA LYS A 109 28.59 35.66 -65.96
C LYS A 109 30.05 36.12 -65.85
N THR A 110 30.62 36.24 -64.66
CA THR A 110 32.04 36.59 -64.48
C THR A 110 32.75 35.72 -63.44
N ALA A 111 32.51 34.40 -63.49
CA ALA A 111 33.12 33.43 -62.59
C ALA A 111 34.05 32.43 -63.30
N ASP A 112 34.70 32.84 -64.39
CA ASP A 112 35.76 32.07 -65.06
C ASP A 112 37.19 32.55 -64.67
N GLU A 113 37.32 33.53 -63.76
CA GLU A 113 38.61 34.02 -63.25
C GLU A 113 38.74 33.96 -61.71
N ALA A 114 37.84 33.26 -61.02
CA ALA A 114 37.97 33.05 -59.58
C ALA A 114 38.92 31.89 -59.27
N ASP A 115 39.85 32.13 -58.35
CA ASP A 115 40.90 31.19 -57.93
C ASP A 115 40.33 29.79 -57.62
N PRO A 116 40.98 28.71 -58.09
CA PRO A 116 40.49 27.34 -57.87
C PRO A 116 40.41 26.95 -56.38
N HIS A 117 41.01 27.72 -55.49
CA HIS A 117 40.97 27.50 -54.05
C HIS A 117 39.59 27.84 -53.45
N ASP A 118 39.01 28.98 -53.83
CA ASP A 118 37.70 29.42 -53.34
C ASP A 118 36.57 28.51 -53.83
N ALA A 119 36.72 27.94 -55.04
CA ALA A 119 35.80 26.95 -55.58
C ALA A 119 35.82 25.63 -54.78
N THR A 120 36.98 25.22 -54.26
CA THR A 120 37.08 24.03 -53.40
C THR A 120 36.50 24.25 -52.01
N GLU A 121 36.66 25.44 -51.42
CA GLU A 121 36.05 25.76 -50.11
C GLU A 121 34.53 25.82 -50.20
N LEU A 122 33.97 26.43 -51.26
CA LEU A 122 32.52 26.45 -51.49
C LEU A 122 31.95 25.05 -51.76
N GLN A 123 32.71 24.15 -52.40
CA GLN A 123 32.30 22.74 -52.54
C GLN A 123 32.34 21.99 -51.21
N GLN A 124 33.32 22.23 -50.35
CA GLN A 124 33.41 21.62 -49.02
C GLN A 124 32.26 22.09 -48.12
N LEU A 125 31.97 23.40 -48.08
CA LEU A 125 30.84 23.95 -47.34
C LEU A 125 29.49 23.39 -47.83
N ARG A 126 29.31 23.23 -49.16
CA ARG A 126 28.10 22.59 -49.71
C ARG A 126 28.00 21.11 -49.34
N ALA A 127 29.12 20.39 -49.29
CA ALA A 127 29.14 18.98 -48.87
C ALA A 127 28.82 18.83 -47.39
N GLU A 128 29.29 19.74 -46.54
CA GLU A 128 28.98 19.78 -45.10
C GLU A 128 27.51 20.10 -44.85
N LEU A 129 26.95 21.10 -45.54
CA LEU A 129 25.52 21.43 -45.45
C LEU A 129 24.62 20.27 -45.90
N ASN A 130 25.03 19.53 -46.94
CA ASN A 130 24.32 18.33 -47.38
C ASN A 130 24.43 17.17 -46.37
N ARG A 131 25.58 17.02 -45.69
CA ARG A 131 25.73 16.03 -44.60
C ARG A 131 24.82 16.37 -43.42
N GLN A 132 24.80 17.63 -42.98
CA GLN A 132 23.92 18.09 -41.91
C GLN A 132 22.44 17.88 -42.27
N GLY A 133 22.04 18.18 -43.51
CA GLY A 133 20.68 17.90 -43.98
C GLY A 133 20.33 16.40 -43.94
N GLN A 134 21.26 15.53 -44.33
CA GLN A 134 21.06 14.07 -44.26
C GLN A 134 21.00 13.55 -42.82
N GLU A 135 21.75 14.14 -41.89
CA GLU A 135 21.70 13.80 -40.47
C GLU A 135 20.37 14.21 -39.85
N GLN A 136 19.90 15.43 -40.13
CA GLN A 136 18.57 15.90 -39.71
C GLN A 136 17.44 15.02 -40.28
N ASP A 137 17.51 14.61 -41.54
CA ASP A 137 16.53 13.69 -42.14
C ASP A 137 16.53 12.31 -41.46
N ARG A 138 17.72 11.81 -41.05
CA ARG A 138 17.84 10.55 -40.31
C ARG A 138 17.24 10.69 -38.91
N GLU A 139 17.47 11.81 -38.24
CA GLU A 139 16.89 12.10 -36.93
C GLU A 139 15.37 12.25 -37.00
N GLN A 140 14.84 12.95 -38.00
CA GLN A 140 13.40 13.04 -38.23
C GLN A 140 12.77 11.66 -38.48
N LYS A 141 13.42 10.80 -39.26
CA LYS A 141 12.96 9.42 -39.47
C LYS A 141 13.00 8.59 -38.18
N LYS A 142 14.02 8.76 -37.34
CA LYS A 142 14.09 8.11 -36.02
C LYS A 142 12.95 8.59 -35.11
N LEU A 143 12.68 9.90 -35.07
CA LEU A 143 11.58 10.46 -34.28
C LEU A 143 10.21 9.95 -34.75
N LEU A 144 9.98 9.85 -36.07
CA LEU A 144 8.74 9.29 -36.62
C LEU A 144 8.60 7.79 -36.31
N ALA A 145 9.70 7.03 -36.38
CA ALA A 145 9.69 5.61 -36.02
C ALA A 145 9.40 5.40 -34.51
N LEU A 146 9.99 6.22 -33.64
CA LEU A 146 9.69 6.23 -32.21
C LEU A 146 8.21 6.55 -31.99
N GLN A 147 7.68 7.59 -32.64
CA GLN A 147 6.27 7.96 -32.52
C GLN A 147 5.32 6.83 -32.96
N ALA A 148 5.64 6.12 -34.04
CA ALA A 148 4.85 4.95 -34.47
C ALA A 148 4.93 3.79 -33.47
N SER A 149 6.11 3.53 -32.89
CA SER A 149 6.27 2.50 -31.85
C SER A 149 5.47 2.82 -30.59
N LEU A 150 5.36 4.10 -30.25
CA LEU A 150 4.63 4.59 -29.09
C LEU A 150 3.12 4.46 -29.28
N GLN A 151 2.62 4.78 -30.47
CA GLN A 151 1.21 4.55 -30.81
C GLN A 151 0.85 3.07 -30.74
N ALA A 152 1.73 2.19 -31.23
CA ALA A 152 1.52 0.74 -31.12
C ALA A 152 1.48 0.26 -29.65
N GLN A 153 2.32 0.81 -28.77
CA GLN A 153 2.28 0.48 -27.34
C GLN A 153 1.00 1.00 -26.67
N GLU A 154 0.52 2.19 -27.01
CA GLU A 154 -0.75 2.73 -26.50
C GLU A 154 -1.95 1.86 -26.92
N GLU A 155 -1.97 1.37 -28.16
CA GLU A 155 -3.00 0.45 -28.65
C GLU A 155 -2.97 -0.89 -27.89
N GLN A 156 -1.77 -1.45 -27.68
CA GLN A 156 -1.62 -2.68 -26.88
C GLN A 156 -2.12 -2.51 -25.44
N LEU A 157 -1.83 -1.37 -24.81
CA LEU A 157 -2.33 -1.05 -23.47
C LEU A 157 -3.85 -0.93 -23.45
N ARG A 158 -4.46 -0.28 -24.45
CA ARG A 158 -5.93 -0.19 -24.56
C ARG A 158 -6.58 -1.57 -24.76
N GLU A 159 -5.98 -2.44 -25.56
CA GLU A 159 -6.45 -3.82 -25.71
C GLU A 159 -6.36 -4.60 -24.39
N ALA A 160 -5.25 -4.46 -23.66
CA ALA A 160 -5.08 -5.10 -22.35
C ALA A 160 -6.11 -4.60 -21.32
N GLU A 161 -6.36 -3.28 -21.26
CA GLU A 161 -7.42 -2.67 -20.43
C GLU A 161 -8.80 -3.23 -20.80
N GLY A 162 -9.09 -3.39 -22.10
CA GLY A 162 -10.32 -4.02 -22.59
C GLY A 162 -10.49 -5.45 -22.10
N ARG A 163 -9.45 -6.29 -22.19
CA ARG A 163 -9.48 -7.68 -21.70
C ARG A 163 -9.69 -7.76 -20.19
N ILE A 164 -9.06 -6.88 -19.41
CA ILE A 164 -9.27 -6.81 -17.96
C ILE A 164 -10.72 -6.43 -17.64
N ALA A 165 -11.28 -5.44 -18.34
CA ALA A 165 -12.67 -5.02 -18.15
C ALA A 165 -13.68 -6.13 -18.49
N GLU A 166 -13.40 -6.96 -19.51
CA GLU A 166 -14.21 -8.14 -19.82
C GLU A 166 -14.10 -9.22 -18.73
N GLN A 167 -12.89 -9.49 -18.23
CA GLN A 167 -12.69 -10.44 -17.13
C GLN A 167 -13.41 -9.99 -15.85
N LEU A 168 -13.38 -8.70 -15.52
CA LEU A 168 -14.10 -8.15 -14.36
C LEU A 168 -15.62 -8.31 -14.52
N ARG A 169 -16.18 -8.00 -15.69
CA ARG A 169 -17.60 -8.26 -15.99
C ARG A 169 -17.95 -9.74 -15.89
N GLY A 170 -17.06 -10.62 -16.34
CA GLY A 170 -17.20 -12.07 -16.17
C GLY A 170 -17.27 -12.48 -14.70
N LEU A 171 -16.35 -11.99 -13.86
CA LEU A 171 -16.34 -12.28 -12.43
C LEU A 171 -17.56 -11.72 -11.69
N GLU A 172 -18.03 -10.53 -12.05
CA GLU A 172 -19.26 -9.95 -11.50
C GLU A 172 -20.49 -10.82 -11.85
N SER A 173 -20.58 -11.33 -13.08
CA SER A 173 -21.67 -12.25 -13.46
C SER A 173 -21.65 -13.56 -12.67
N VAL A 174 -20.45 -14.10 -12.40
CA VAL A 174 -20.29 -15.30 -11.56
C VAL A 174 -20.72 -15.00 -10.12
N ARG A 175 -20.30 -13.85 -9.57
CA ARG A 175 -20.70 -13.42 -8.23
C ARG A 175 -22.22 -13.28 -8.10
N GLN A 176 -22.88 -12.62 -9.06
CA GLN A 176 -24.32 -12.48 -9.07
C GLN A 176 -25.03 -13.84 -9.11
N ARG A 177 -24.49 -14.82 -9.85
CA ARG A 177 -25.02 -16.19 -9.90
C ARG A 177 -24.88 -16.90 -8.56
N VAL A 178 -23.73 -16.78 -7.90
CA VAL A 178 -23.50 -17.35 -6.56
C VAL A 178 -24.41 -16.72 -5.51
N ASP A 179 -24.59 -15.39 -5.55
CA ASP A 179 -25.50 -14.68 -4.65
C ASP A 179 -26.96 -15.13 -4.85
N GLU A 180 -27.38 -15.40 -6.09
CA GLU A 180 -28.71 -15.92 -6.40
C GLU A 180 -28.88 -17.39 -5.93
N GLU A 181 -27.88 -18.24 -6.16
CA GLU A 181 -27.88 -19.62 -5.65
C GLU A 181 -27.94 -19.66 -4.11
N ARG A 182 -27.24 -18.74 -3.45
CA ARG A 182 -27.29 -18.56 -2.00
C ARG A 182 -28.68 -18.14 -1.53
N ARG A 183 -29.32 -17.16 -2.16
CA ARG A 183 -30.71 -16.75 -1.83
C ARG A 183 -31.69 -17.91 -1.99
N GLN A 184 -31.55 -18.71 -3.05
CA GLN A 184 -32.39 -19.89 -3.26
C GLN A 184 -32.16 -20.95 -2.16
N ALA A 185 -30.91 -21.15 -1.72
CA ALA A 185 -30.61 -22.04 -0.61
C ALA A 185 -31.19 -21.54 0.73
N GLU A 186 -31.05 -20.24 1.02
CA GLU A 186 -31.63 -19.60 2.20
C GLU A 186 -33.16 -19.71 2.23
N GLN A 187 -33.83 -19.52 1.09
CA GLN A 187 -35.27 -19.75 0.95
C GLN A 187 -35.65 -21.20 1.24
N ARG A 188 -34.94 -22.18 0.67
CA ARG A 188 -35.21 -23.61 0.95
C ARG A 188 -35.04 -23.95 2.43
N VAL A 189 -34.06 -23.38 3.11
CA VAL A 189 -33.87 -23.58 4.56
C VAL A 189 -35.04 -22.97 5.32
N ALA A 190 -35.50 -21.77 4.96
CA ALA A 190 -36.66 -21.13 5.57
C ALA A 190 -37.95 -21.96 5.37
N ASP A 191 -38.17 -22.52 4.18
CA ASP A 191 -39.29 -23.39 3.88
C ASP A 191 -39.26 -24.67 4.74
N LEU A 192 -38.09 -25.33 4.83
CA LEU A 192 -37.91 -26.52 5.67
C LEU A 192 -38.11 -26.22 7.16
N GLN A 193 -37.68 -25.04 7.64
CA GLN A 193 -37.92 -24.60 9.02
C GLN A 193 -39.41 -24.36 9.27
N ALA A 194 -40.13 -23.77 8.33
CA ALA A 194 -41.57 -23.58 8.42
C ALA A 194 -42.33 -24.92 8.44
N GLU A 195 -41.91 -25.89 7.62
CA GLU A 195 -42.43 -27.25 7.64
C GLU A 195 -42.16 -27.94 8.98
N ALA A 196 -40.94 -27.84 9.52
CA ALA A 196 -40.57 -28.39 10.82
C ALA A 196 -41.42 -27.81 11.96
N HIS A 197 -41.58 -26.47 12.02
CA HIS A 197 -42.48 -25.82 12.97
C HIS A 197 -43.94 -26.27 12.78
N GLY A 198 -44.37 -26.47 11.54
CA GLY A 198 -45.69 -27.02 11.22
C GLY A 198 -45.90 -28.43 11.78
N LEU A 199 -44.88 -29.29 11.70
CA LEU A 199 -44.89 -30.64 12.26
C LEU A 199 -44.85 -30.62 13.79
N GLU A 200 -44.02 -29.78 14.41
CA GLU A 200 -43.98 -29.60 15.85
C GLU A 200 -45.35 -29.17 16.42
N ASN A 201 -46.02 -28.22 15.76
CA ASN A 201 -47.37 -27.79 16.14
C ASN A 201 -48.39 -28.95 16.07
N ARG A 202 -48.28 -29.83 15.07
CA ARG A 202 -49.12 -31.05 14.98
C ARG A 202 -48.79 -32.04 16.10
N ILE A 203 -47.51 -32.22 16.44
CA ILE A 203 -47.08 -33.08 17.55
C ILE A 203 -47.62 -32.52 18.89
N VAL A 204 -47.50 -31.22 19.13
CA VAL A 204 -48.04 -30.58 20.34
C VAL A 204 -49.56 -30.75 20.42
N ASN A 205 -50.27 -30.56 19.31
CA ASN A 205 -51.73 -30.75 19.26
C ASN A 205 -52.14 -32.21 19.49
N THR A 206 -51.43 -33.18 18.93
CA THR A 206 -51.69 -34.61 19.18
C THR A 206 -51.36 -35.01 20.62
N ARG A 207 -50.28 -34.48 21.21
CA ARG A 207 -49.92 -34.67 22.63
C ARG A 207 -50.99 -34.09 23.56
N ARG A 208 -51.53 -32.92 23.23
CA ARG A 208 -52.64 -32.27 23.95
C ARG A 208 -53.94 -33.07 23.85
N ALA A 209 -54.22 -33.66 22.67
CA ALA A 209 -55.37 -34.55 22.48
C ALA A 209 -55.24 -35.87 23.26
N LEU A 210 -54.04 -36.46 23.31
CA LEU A 210 -53.77 -37.68 24.08
C LEU A 210 -53.84 -37.44 25.60
N LEU A 211 -53.34 -36.30 26.09
CA LEU A 211 -53.47 -35.91 27.50
C LEU A 211 -54.92 -35.58 27.89
N GLY A 212 -55.72 -35.04 26.96
CA GLY A 212 -57.17 -34.84 27.14
C GLY A 212 -57.98 -36.14 27.20
N ALA A 213 -57.51 -37.21 26.55
CA ALA A 213 -58.15 -38.53 26.56
C ALA A 213 -57.79 -39.39 27.79
N ALA A 214 -56.65 -39.14 28.44
CA ALA A 214 -56.18 -39.90 29.60
C ALA A 214 -56.78 -39.48 30.97
N GLY A 215 -57.64 -38.46 31.00
CA GLY A 215 -58.24 -37.91 32.23
C GLY A 215 -59.56 -38.54 32.70
N LYS A 216 -60.02 -39.64 32.09
CA LYS A 216 -61.27 -40.31 32.48
C LYS A 216 -61.09 -41.83 32.56
N THR A 217 -60.53 -42.30 33.66
CA THR A 217 -60.72 -43.68 34.12
C THR A 217 -61.25 -43.65 35.55
N PRO A 218 -62.48 -44.17 35.80
CA PRO A 218 -63.06 -44.22 37.13
C PRO A 218 -62.42 -45.33 37.97
N SER A 219 -62.21 -45.00 39.24
CA SER A 219 -61.88 -45.91 40.33
C SER A 219 -62.97 -46.99 40.49
N PRO A 220 -62.62 -48.28 40.62
CA PRO A 220 -63.57 -49.29 41.09
C PRO A 220 -63.38 -49.57 42.58
N GLU A 221 -64.45 -49.28 43.33
CA GLU A 221 -64.77 -49.88 44.63
C GLU A 221 -64.96 -51.39 44.45
N VAL A 222 -64.42 -52.20 45.38
CA VAL A 222 -64.76 -53.61 45.48
C VAL A 222 -65.27 -53.88 46.89
N ALA A 223 -66.57 -54.13 46.96
CA ALA A 223 -67.31 -54.60 48.10
C ALA A 223 -67.06 -56.11 48.34
N THR A 224 -66.98 -56.50 49.60
CA THR A 224 -67.01 -57.90 50.08
C THR A 224 -68.32 -58.14 50.81
N SER A 225 -69.12 -59.13 50.37
CA SER A 225 -70.18 -59.74 51.19
C SER A 225 -70.59 -61.15 50.72
N VAL A 226 -71.18 -61.89 51.68
CA VAL A 226 -72.01 -63.13 51.64
C VAL A 226 -71.22 -64.46 51.44
N ALA A 227 -71.42 -65.58 52.18
CA ALA A 227 -72.59 -66.08 52.90
C ALA A 227 -72.28 -67.15 53.99
N GLU A 228 -73.13 -67.20 55.02
CA GLU A 228 -73.36 -68.27 56.01
C GLU A 228 -74.24 -69.42 55.46
N PHE A 229 -74.16 -70.61 56.09
CA PHE A 229 -75.18 -71.68 55.99
C PHE A 229 -75.22 -72.51 57.30
N VAL A 230 -76.40 -72.73 57.89
CA VAL A 230 -76.62 -73.50 59.14
C VAL A 230 -77.94 -74.32 59.11
N VAL A 231 -77.91 -75.45 59.85
CA VAL A 231 -78.96 -76.25 60.60
C VAL A 231 -79.98 -77.16 59.85
N PRO A 232 -80.78 -78.07 60.52
CA PRO A 232 -80.70 -78.84 61.81
C PRO A 232 -81.27 -80.31 61.76
N LEU A 233 -81.24 -81.08 62.87
CA LEU A 233 -82.39 -81.68 63.62
C LEU A 233 -82.03 -82.88 64.55
N ALA A 234 -82.79 -83.04 65.65
CA ALA A 234 -82.78 -84.07 66.72
C ALA A 234 -84.23 -84.63 66.90
N PRO A 235 -84.67 -85.23 68.03
CA PRO A 235 -84.24 -86.38 68.87
C PRO A 235 -85.38 -87.45 69.00
N GLY A 236 -85.18 -88.55 69.74
CA GLY A 236 -86.28 -89.49 70.03
C GLY A 236 -85.99 -90.64 71.01
N GLU A 237 -86.29 -90.38 72.27
CA GLU A 237 -86.92 -91.27 73.26
C GLU A 237 -86.16 -92.42 73.95
N ILE A 238 -86.40 -92.43 75.25
CA ILE A 238 -85.86 -93.20 76.37
C ILE A 238 -87.06 -94.00 76.93
N GLU A 239 -86.80 -95.18 77.51
CA GLU A 239 -87.69 -95.95 78.42
C GLU A 239 -88.74 -96.92 77.83
N ALA A 240 -88.25 -98.08 77.37
CA ALA A 240 -88.93 -99.39 77.51
C ALA A 240 -87.86 -100.49 77.79
N LEU A 241 -86.99 -100.30 78.79
CA LEU A 241 -87.13 -100.84 80.15
C LEU A 241 -87.33 -102.38 80.26
N VAL A 242 -86.19 -103.07 80.40
CA VAL A 242 -85.82 -103.95 81.54
C VAL A 242 -85.93 -105.49 81.40
N ALA A 243 -86.43 -106.10 80.32
CA ALA A 243 -86.36 -107.58 80.18
C ALA A 243 -85.22 -108.13 79.27
N GLU A 244 -84.63 -107.32 78.37
CA GLU A 244 -83.58 -107.74 77.40
C GLU A 244 -82.13 -107.54 77.88
N ARG A 245 -81.93 -107.33 79.20
CA ARG A 245 -80.68 -106.82 79.77
C ARG A 245 -79.57 -107.86 79.97
N VAL A 246 -79.79 -109.13 79.60
CA VAL A 246 -78.79 -110.21 79.72
C VAL A 246 -78.19 -110.60 78.36
N GLU A 247 -78.94 -110.55 77.25
CA GLU A 247 -78.40 -110.78 75.89
C GLU A 247 -77.73 -109.53 75.28
N ALA A 248 -78.07 -108.33 75.75
CA ALA A 248 -77.43 -107.09 75.32
C ALA A 248 -75.99 -106.95 75.81
N ILE A 249 -75.59 -107.62 76.91
CA ILE A 249 -74.23 -107.52 77.46
C ILE A 249 -73.21 -108.21 76.53
N GLU A 250 -73.55 -109.36 75.93
CA GLU A 250 -72.66 -110.07 75.01
C GLU A 250 -72.54 -109.40 73.63
N ARG A 251 -73.61 -108.78 73.11
CA ARG A 251 -73.55 -107.97 71.89
C ARG A 251 -72.77 -106.68 72.11
N ARG A 252 -72.95 -106.04 73.28
CA ARG A 252 -72.21 -104.84 73.67
C ARG A 252 -70.73 -105.13 73.91
N GLN A 253 -70.36 -106.33 74.37
CA GLN A 253 -68.95 -106.74 74.46
C GLN A 253 -68.32 -106.89 73.07
N LYS A 254 -69.03 -107.49 72.10
CA LYS A 254 -68.57 -107.58 70.70
C LYS A 254 -68.55 -106.22 69.99
N GLU A 255 -69.48 -105.34 70.31
CA GLU A 255 -69.48 -103.94 69.85
C GLU A 255 -68.35 -103.14 70.50
N ILE A 256 -68.00 -103.41 71.76
CA ILE A 256 -66.83 -102.81 72.42
C ILE A 256 -65.54 -103.33 71.80
N ASP A 257 -65.42 -104.63 71.51
CA ASP A 257 -64.24 -105.19 70.83
C ASP A 257 -64.11 -104.67 69.38
N ALA A 258 -65.23 -104.46 68.68
CA ALA A 258 -65.26 -103.82 67.37
C ALA A 258 -64.91 -102.33 67.46
N GLN A 259 -65.44 -101.62 68.46
CA GLN A 259 -65.09 -100.23 68.74
C GLN A 259 -63.63 -100.10 69.19
N GLU A 260 -63.04 -101.09 69.86
CA GLU A 260 -61.62 -101.10 70.22
C GLU A 260 -60.73 -101.30 68.98
N ARG A 261 -61.17 -102.12 68.01
CA ARG A 261 -60.50 -102.25 66.71
C ARG A 261 -60.66 -100.99 65.87
N ASP A 262 -61.85 -100.42 65.79
CA ASP A 262 -62.10 -99.15 65.10
C ASP A 262 -61.32 -98.00 65.76
N LEU A 263 -61.18 -98.00 67.10
CA LEU A 263 -60.35 -97.04 67.83
C LEU A 263 -58.86 -97.31 67.62
N ALA A 264 -58.43 -98.56 67.47
CA ALA A 264 -57.04 -98.91 67.14
C ALA A 264 -56.69 -98.46 65.71
N ASP A 265 -57.58 -98.68 64.76
CA ASP A 265 -57.45 -98.23 63.37
C ASP A 265 -57.51 -96.70 63.29
N GLN A 266 -58.40 -96.04 64.04
CA GLN A 266 -58.43 -94.58 64.15
C GLN A 266 -57.16 -94.04 64.82
N ARG A 267 -56.62 -94.70 65.85
CA ARG A 267 -55.34 -94.32 66.46
C ARG A 267 -54.17 -94.50 65.49
N GLN A 268 -54.19 -95.55 64.67
CA GLN A 268 -53.21 -95.78 63.62
C GLN A 268 -53.32 -94.72 62.53
N GLN A 269 -54.53 -94.44 62.02
CA GLN A 269 -54.78 -93.37 61.05
C GLN A 269 -54.37 -92.00 61.60
N LEU A 270 -54.65 -91.70 62.86
CA LEU A 270 -54.21 -90.46 63.50
C LEU A 270 -52.68 -90.41 63.66
N ALA A 271 -52.02 -91.55 63.91
CA ALA A 271 -50.57 -91.64 63.95
C ALA A 271 -49.94 -91.42 62.56
N GLU A 272 -50.50 -92.04 61.51
CA GLU A 272 -50.09 -91.87 60.12
C GLU A 272 -50.32 -90.43 59.64
N ILE A 273 -51.48 -89.83 59.94
CA ILE A 273 -51.77 -88.41 59.65
C ILE A 273 -50.79 -87.50 60.41
N ARG A 274 -50.49 -87.80 61.69
CA ARG A 274 -49.50 -87.05 62.46
C ARG A 274 -48.10 -87.17 61.87
N GLU A 275 -47.72 -88.36 61.40
CA GLU A 275 -46.42 -88.58 60.75
C GLU A 275 -46.33 -87.84 59.41
N GLN A 276 -47.38 -87.89 58.59
CA GLN A 276 -47.47 -87.13 57.34
C GLN A 276 -47.44 -85.62 57.57
N LEU A 277 -48.14 -85.11 58.60
CA LEU A 277 -48.07 -83.69 58.98
C LEU A 277 -46.68 -83.29 59.48
N VAL A 278 -45.98 -84.18 60.19
CA VAL A 278 -44.59 -83.94 60.62
C VAL A 278 -43.64 -83.95 59.42
N GLN A 279 -43.81 -84.86 58.46
CA GLN A 279 -43.03 -84.90 57.22
C GLN A 279 -43.28 -83.67 56.35
N ALA A 280 -44.54 -83.32 56.06
CA ALA A 280 -44.90 -82.10 55.35
C ALA A 280 -44.38 -80.85 56.08
N GLY A 281 -44.42 -80.85 57.42
CA GLY A 281 -43.83 -79.77 58.22
C GLY A 281 -42.31 -79.68 58.11
N ARG A 282 -41.59 -80.81 57.91
CA ARG A 282 -40.15 -80.83 57.64
C ARG A 282 -39.85 -80.34 56.23
N GLU A 283 -40.57 -80.83 55.23
CA GLU A 283 -40.41 -80.41 53.83
C GLU A 283 -40.66 -78.91 53.67
N VAL A 284 -41.70 -78.36 54.29
CA VAL A 284 -41.96 -76.91 54.28
C VAL A 284 -40.83 -76.13 54.95
N ARG A 285 -40.28 -76.63 56.07
CA ARG A 285 -39.13 -75.98 56.73
C ARG A 285 -37.86 -76.06 55.89
N GLU A 286 -37.59 -77.18 55.24
CA GLU A 286 -36.47 -77.35 54.31
C GLU A 286 -36.61 -76.42 53.11
N GLN A 287 -37.79 -76.30 52.52
CA GLN A 287 -38.09 -75.33 51.45
C GLN A 287 -37.96 -73.89 51.93
N GLN A 288 -38.41 -73.57 53.15
CA GLN A 288 -38.23 -72.25 53.74
C GLN A 288 -36.76 -71.91 53.97
N LEU A 289 -35.96 -72.88 54.45
CA LEU A 289 -34.52 -72.71 54.62
C LEU A 289 -33.80 -72.58 53.26
N ALA A 290 -34.16 -73.40 52.27
CA ALA A 290 -33.60 -73.32 50.92
C ALA A 290 -33.90 -71.96 50.28
N THR A 291 -35.15 -71.50 50.33
CA THR A 291 -35.53 -70.19 49.80
C THR A 291 -34.86 -69.04 50.57
N ALA A 292 -34.69 -69.15 51.89
CA ALA A 292 -33.91 -68.18 52.67
C ALA A 292 -32.45 -68.12 52.20
N THR A 293 -31.78 -69.27 52.00
CA THR A 293 -30.40 -69.30 51.51
C THR A 293 -30.26 -68.78 50.08
N GLU A 294 -31.24 -69.02 49.21
CA GLU A 294 -31.27 -68.45 47.85
C GLU A 294 -31.45 -66.93 47.88
N LEU A 295 -32.33 -66.42 48.75
CA LEU A 295 -32.53 -64.99 48.96
C LEU A 295 -31.28 -64.31 49.53
N GLU A 296 -30.60 -64.93 50.49
CA GLU A 296 -29.31 -64.44 51.02
C GLU A 296 -28.23 -64.40 49.94
N ARG A 297 -28.14 -65.45 49.11
CA ARG A 297 -27.20 -65.47 47.97
C ARG A 297 -27.53 -64.35 46.98
N LEU A 298 -28.79 -64.20 46.58
CA LEU A 298 -29.23 -63.14 45.66
C LEU A 298 -29.01 -61.75 46.26
N ALA A 299 -29.23 -61.57 47.56
CA ALA A 299 -28.93 -60.31 48.26
C ALA A 299 -27.43 -59.99 48.19
N SER A 300 -26.54 -60.96 48.45
CA SER A 300 -25.09 -60.77 48.32
C SER A 300 -24.64 -60.49 46.87
N GLU A 301 -25.27 -61.12 45.88
CA GLU A 301 -25.01 -60.85 44.46
C GLU A 301 -25.50 -59.45 44.05
N LEU A 302 -26.60 -58.97 44.63
CA LEU A 302 -27.08 -57.60 44.42
C LEU A 302 -26.13 -56.58 45.07
N GLU A 303 -25.70 -56.79 46.31
CA GLU A 303 -24.75 -55.92 47.00
C GLU A 303 -23.41 -55.80 46.24
N THR A 304 -22.89 -56.92 45.74
CA THR A 304 -21.64 -56.91 44.95
C THR A 304 -21.81 -56.16 43.62
N ARG A 305 -22.97 -56.29 42.96
CA ARG A 305 -23.29 -55.53 41.73
C ARG A 305 -23.49 -54.06 42.01
N GLU A 306 -24.17 -53.70 43.09
CA GLU A 306 -24.35 -52.31 43.51
C GLU A 306 -23.01 -51.66 43.82
N HIS A 307 -22.13 -52.35 44.54
CA HIS A 307 -20.79 -51.86 44.82
C HIS A 307 -19.93 -51.72 43.55
N ALA A 308 -20.03 -52.65 42.60
CA ALA A 308 -19.36 -52.55 41.30
C ALA A 308 -19.91 -51.38 40.46
N ASN A 309 -21.22 -51.15 40.47
CA ASN A 309 -21.84 -50.02 39.78
C ASN A 309 -21.49 -48.69 40.43
N ALA A 310 -21.42 -48.62 41.76
CA ALA A 310 -20.95 -47.43 42.48
C ALA A 310 -19.50 -47.08 42.12
N LYS A 311 -18.61 -48.07 42.04
CA LYS A 311 -17.23 -47.87 41.57
C LYS A 311 -17.16 -47.39 40.12
N ARG A 312 -17.99 -47.95 39.24
CA ARG A 312 -18.07 -47.52 37.85
C ARG A 312 -18.60 -46.09 37.72
N SER A 313 -19.63 -45.73 38.50
CA SER A 313 -20.16 -44.37 38.55
C SER A 313 -19.07 -43.39 38.98
N ALA A 314 -18.38 -43.67 40.09
CA ALA A 314 -17.30 -42.82 40.58
C ALA A 314 -16.14 -42.67 39.57
N ALA A 315 -15.81 -43.74 38.84
CA ALA A 315 -14.79 -43.69 37.78
C ALA A 315 -15.25 -42.84 36.57
N LEU A 316 -16.53 -42.93 36.19
CA LEU A 316 -17.11 -42.08 35.14
C LEU A 316 -17.16 -40.61 35.56
N ASP A 317 -17.57 -40.32 36.80
CA ASP A 317 -17.58 -38.96 37.34
C ASP A 317 -16.17 -38.34 37.35
N ALA A 318 -15.16 -39.12 37.74
CA ALA A 318 -13.77 -38.69 37.68
C ALA A 318 -13.29 -38.40 36.24
N ALA A 319 -13.62 -39.29 35.29
CA ALA A 319 -13.29 -39.08 33.88
C ALA A 319 -14.01 -37.85 33.28
N GLU A 320 -15.27 -37.60 33.67
CA GLU A 320 -15.99 -36.39 33.28
C GLU A 320 -15.33 -35.12 33.82
N GLU A 321 -14.85 -35.13 35.06
CA GLU A 321 -14.10 -34.01 35.63
C GLU A 321 -12.78 -33.76 34.89
N GLU A 322 -12.05 -34.81 34.53
CA GLU A 322 -10.82 -34.69 33.73
C GLU A 322 -11.13 -34.06 32.36
N VAL A 323 -12.14 -34.54 31.65
CA VAL A 323 -12.56 -33.96 30.36
C VAL A 323 -13.03 -32.51 30.54
N ARG A 324 -13.72 -32.15 31.64
CA ARG A 324 -14.07 -30.75 31.94
C ARG A 324 -12.82 -29.90 32.15
N LYS A 325 -11.81 -30.38 32.88
CA LYS A 325 -10.53 -29.68 33.11
C LYS A 325 -9.77 -29.48 31.80
N GLU A 326 -9.68 -30.50 30.96
CA GLU A 326 -9.05 -30.42 29.64
C GLU A 326 -9.75 -29.41 28.73
N ARG A 327 -11.10 -29.43 28.70
CA ARG A 327 -11.89 -28.45 27.93
C ARG A 327 -11.66 -27.02 28.42
N GLN A 328 -11.58 -26.81 29.73
CA GLN A 328 -11.27 -25.50 30.31
C GLN A 328 -9.85 -25.05 29.95
N ALA A 329 -8.85 -25.92 30.03
CA ALA A 329 -7.48 -25.63 29.64
C ALA A 329 -7.37 -25.29 28.14
N LEU A 330 -8.05 -26.06 27.27
CA LEU A 330 -8.12 -25.76 25.84
C LEU A 330 -8.83 -24.43 25.55
N ALA A 331 -9.90 -24.11 26.27
CA ALA A 331 -10.59 -22.83 26.14
C ALA A 331 -9.72 -21.64 26.58
N GLN A 332 -8.95 -21.80 27.67
CA GLN A 332 -7.96 -20.80 28.10
C GLN A 332 -6.88 -20.61 27.04
N ARG A 333 -6.33 -21.70 26.49
CA ARG A 333 -5.30 -21.64 25.45
C ARG A 333 -5.80 -20.99 24.17
N ARG A 334 -7.05 -21.26 23.77
CA ARG A 334 -7.69 -20.58 22.63
C ARG A 334 -7.81 -19.07 22.87
N ARG A 335 -8.27 -18.66 24.06
CA ARG A 335 -8.36 -17.23 24.43
C ARG A 335 -6.99 -16.54 24.45
N GLU A 336 -5.94 -17.23 24.92
CA GLU A 336 -4.57 -16.71 24.87
C GLU A 336 -4.09 -16.52 23.43
N LEU A 337 -4.34 -17.50 22.56
CA LEU A 337 -4.01 -17.41 21.14
C LEU A 337 -4.77 -16.26 20.47
N GLU A 338 -6.09 -16.18 20.67
CA GLU A 338 -6.94 -15.09 20.14
C GLU A 338 -6.42 -13.71 20.58
N ARG A 339 -6.10 -13.53 21.86
CA ARG A 339 -5.49 -12.30 22.39
C ARG A 339 -4.16 -11.99 21.71
N SER A 340 -3.26 -12.98 21.63
CA SER A 340 -1.95 -12.78 21.00
C SER A 340 -2.06 -12.44 19.51
N THR A 341 -3.03 -13.02 18.80
CA THR A 341 -3.30 -12.70 17.39
C THR A 341 -3.89 -11.30 17.23
N ALA A 342 -4.80 -10.88 18.12
CA ALA A 342 -5.35 -9.53 18.12
C ALA A 342 -4.27 -8.48 18.43
N ASP A 343 -3.38 -8.75 19.39
CA ASP A 343 -2.25 -7.88 19.73
C ASP A 343 -1.27 -7.75 18.55
N GLN A 344 -0.98 -8.85 17.84
CA GLN A 344 -0.15 -8.83 16.64
C GLN A 344 -0.79 -8.02 15.52
N GLN A 345 -2.09 -8.21 15.27
CA GLN A 345 -2.83 -7.43 14.27
C GLN A 345 -2.87 -5.94 14.62
N ALA A 346 -3.10 -5.59 15.89
CA ALA A 346 -3.06 -4.20 16.34
C ALA A 346 -1.68 -3.57 16.10
N ARG A 347 -0.58 -4.27 16.42
CA ARG A 347 0.78 -3.79 16.13
C ARG A 347 1.04 -3.63 14.64
N GLN A 348 0.56 -4.56 13.80
CA GLN A 348 0.69 -4.45 12.35
C GLN A 348 -0.04 -3.22 11.80
N ILE A 349 -1.25 -2.93 12.29
CA ILE A 349 -2.01 -1.74 11.89
C ILE A 349 -1.31 -0.46 12.35
N THR A 350 -0.79 -0.42 13.58
CA THR A 350 -0.03 0.73 14.09
C THR A 350 1.22 0.98 13.26
N TRP A 351 2.01 -0.05 12.96
CA TRP A 351 3.19 0.08 12.11
C TRP A 351 2.87 0.48 10.67
N ALA A 352 1.79 -0.05 10.10
CA ALA A 352 1.34 0.36 8.78
C ALA A 352 0.97 1.85 8.76
N SER A 353 0.22 2.34 9.76
CA SER A 353 -0.18 3.75 9.83
C SER A 353 1.00 4.69 10.12
N GLU A 354 1.97 4.28 10.96
CA GLU A 354 3.22 5.02 11.17
C GLU A 354 4.05 5.10 9.89
N ARG A 355 4.17 3.98 9.15
CA ARG A 355 4.87 3.95 7.86
C ARG A 355 4.20 4.87 6.85
N ASP A 356 2.88 4.81 6.72
CA ASP A 356 2.12 5.65 5.79
C ASP A 356 2.27 7.13 6.18
N ARG A 357 2.22 7.46 7.48
CA ARG A 357 2.48 8.81 7.98
C ARG A 357 3.89 9.30 7.62
N LEU A 358 4.93 8.49 7.86
CA LEU A 358 6.31 8.84 7.54
C LEU A 358 6.52 9.00 6.02
N THR A 359 5.84 8.20 5.21
CA THR A 359 5.86 8.30 3.75
C THR A 359 5.27 9.64 3.31
N ILE A 360 4.12 10.03 3.86
CA ILE A 360 3.50 11.34 3.58
C ILE A 360 4.39 12.50 4.06
N GLU A 361 5.00 12.40 5.24
CA GLU A 361 5.93 13.42 5.75
C GLU A 361 7.15 13.58 4.82
N LEU A 362 7.69 12.47 4.29
CA LEU A 362 8.78 12.45 3.33
C LEU A 362 8.38 13.08 1.98
N GLU A 363 7.23 12.69 1.40
CA GLU A 363 6.71 13.28 0.16
C GLU A 363 6.49 14.79 0.28
N GLN A 364 5.97 15.25 1.42
CA GLN A 364 5.80 16.68 1.69
C GLN A 364 7.14 17.40 1.80
N ALA A 365 8.13 16.80 2.44
CA ALA A 365 9.48 17.35 2.52
C ALA A 365 10.13 17.44 1.14
N GLU A 366 10.03 16.39 0.32
CA GLU A 366 10.50 16.39 -1.07
C GLU A 366 9.81 17.48 -1.90
N LYS A 367 8.49 17.62 -1.80
CA LYS A 367 7.75 18.67 -2.51
C LYS A 367 8.24 20.08 -2.12
N ARG A 368 8.50 20.32 -0.83
CA ARG A 368 9.07 21.60 -0.35
C ARG A 368 10.49 21.82 -0.87
N LEU A 369 11.31 20.76 -0.95
CA LEU A 369 12.66 20.85 -1.52
C LEU A 369 12.61 21.14 -3.02
N ARG A 370 11.77 20.46 -3.80
CA ARG A 370 11.57 20.72 -5.23
C ARG A 370 11.10 22.16 -5.48
N GLN A 371 10.17 22.67 -4.66
CA GLN A 371 9.73 24.07 -4.73
C GLN A 371 10.87 25.05 -4.41
N ARG A 372 11.67 24.78 -3.37
CA ARG A 372 12.85 25.61 -3.07
C ARG A 372 13.86 25.59 -4.22
N HIS A 373 14.14 24.41 -4.76
CA HIS A 373 15.05 24.24 -5.89
C HIS A 373 14.55 25.00 -7.12
N SER A 374 13.26 24.91 -7.47
CA SER A 374 12.68 25.68 -8.59
C SER A 374 12.78 27.18 -8.35
N THR A 375 12.48 27.67 -7.14
CA THR A 375 12.63 29.09 -6.81
C THR A 375 14.08 29.56 -6.86
N LEU A 376 15.04 28.71 -6.47
CA LEU A 376 16.46 29.03 -6.58
C LEU A 376 16.90 29.09 -8.04
N HIS A 377 16.42 28.17 -8.88
CA HIS A 377 16.69 28.17 -10.31
C HIS A 377 16.14 29.44 -10.99
N GLU A 378 14.88 29.80 -10.72
CA GLU A 378 14.29 31.05 -11.22
C GLU A 378 15.07 32.30 -10.77
N LEU A 379 15.59 32.31 -9.53
CA LEU A 379 16.42 33.40 -9.04
C LEU A 379 17.78 33.44 -9.75
N LEU A 380 18.40 32.29 -10.01
CA LEU A 380 19.65 32.20 -10.77
C LEU A 380 19.45 32.70 -12.20
N ASP A 381 18.37 32.29 -12.88
CA ASP A 381 18.05 32.74 -14.24
C ASP A 381 17.87 34.27 -14.28
N ARG A 382 17.12 34.83 -13.31
CA ARG A 382 16.96 36.29 -13.19
C ARG A 382 18.28 37.01 -12.92
N LEU A 383 19.14 36.45 -12.08
CA LEU A 383 20.46 37.01 -11.81
C LEU A 383 21.36 36.93 -13.04
N GLN A 384 21.33 35.84 -13.80
CA GLN A 384 22.09 35.67 -15.04
C GLN A 384 21.61 36.65 -16.11
N ALA A 385 20.29 36.81 -16.28
CA ALA A 385 19.73 37.82 -17.19
C ALA A 385 20.19 39.23 -16.80
N ARG A 386 20.07 39.58 -15.51
CA ARG A 386 20.56 40.87 -15.01
C ARG A 386 22.05 41.07 -15.22
N ARG A 387 22.88 40.02 -15.06
CA ARG A 387 24.32 40.07 -15.36
C ARG A 387 24.57 40.34 -16.83
N GLN A 388 23.85 39.67 -17.73
CA GLN A 388 24.00 39.89 -19.16
C GLN A 388 23.64 41.33 -19.53
N GLU A 389 22.58 41.88 -18.94
CA GLU A 389 22.20 43.29 -19.09
C GLU A 389 23.29 44.23 -18.55
N GLU A 390 23.80 43.99 -17.33
CA GLU A 390 24.85 44.81 -16.72
C GLU A 390 26.16 44.74 -17.54
N LEU A 391 26.58 43.56 -18.00
CA LEU A 391 27.74 43.39 -18.88
C LEU A 391 27.54 44.07 -20.24
N ALA A 392 26.33 44.03 -20.81
CA ALA A 392 26.03 44.75 -22.04
C ALA A 392 26.13 46.27 -21.83
N GLN A 393 25.60 46.78 -20.72
CA GLN A 393 25.74 48.19 -20.34
C GLN A 393 27.21 48.58 -20.11
N PHE A 394 28.01 47.74 -19.47
CA PHE A 394 29.44 47.99 -19.29
C PHE A 394 30.20 47.99 -20.62
N LYS A 395 29.93 47.05 -21.52
CA LYS A 395 30.52 47.03 -22.87
C LYS A 395 30.15 48.29 -23.65
N GLU A 396 28.90 48.73 -23.56
CA GLU A 396 28.46 49.98 -24.18
C GLU A 396 29.19 51.21 -23.59
N GLN A 397 29.32 51.27 -22.26
CA GLN A 397 30.08 52.34 -21.59
C GLN A 397 31.56 52.34 -21.98
N MET A 398 32.19 51.16 -22.03
CA MET A 398 33.58 51.03 -22.47
C MET A 398 33.77 51.47 -23.92
N ALA A 399 32.87 51.06 -24.82
CA ALA A 399 32.89 51.51 -26.21
C ALA A 399 32.71 53.04 -26.33
N ARG A 400 31.85 53.64 -25.50
CA ARG A 400 31.71 55.11 -25.42
C ARG A 400 33.00 55.76 -24.92
N LEU A 401 33.61 55.27 -23.84
CA LEU A 401 34.87 55.81 -23.32
C LEU A 401 36.02 55.65 -24.32
N GLU A 402 36.10 54.53 -25.04
CA GLU A 402 37.07 54.33 -26.12
C GLU A 402 36.87 55.35 -27.23
N SER A 403 35.62 55.59 -27.65
CA SER A 403 35.32 56.61 -28.66
C SER A 403 35.67 58.04 -28.21
N GLU A 404 35.52 58.34 -26.91
CA GLU A 404 35.93 59.61 -26.33
C GLU A 404 37.45 59.73 -26.25
N ARG A 405 38.16 58.64 -25.93
CA ARG A 405 39.63 58.59 -25.95
C ARG A 405 40.20 58.78 -27.35
N THR A 406 39.64 58.11 -28.35
CA THR A 406 40.07 58.31 -29.75
C THR A 406 39.85 59.75 -30.15
N ARG A 407 38.68 60.33 -29.82
CA ARG A 407 38.40 61.75 -30.07
C ARG A 407 39.38 62.70 -29.36
N CYS A 408 39.73 62.43 -28.10
CA CYS A 408 40.72 63.23 -27.36
C CYS A 408 42.11 63.09 -27.98
N SER A 409 42.48 61.90 -28.44
CA SER A 409 43.74 61.65 -29.15
C SER A 409 43.79 62.43 -30.46
N ASP A 410 42.72 62.38 -31.26
CA ASP A 410 42.61 63.13 -32.52
C ASP A 410 42.72 64.64 -32.26
N GLN A 411 42.08 65.14 -31.19
CA GLN A 411 42.18 66.54 -30.78
C GLN A 411 43.60 66.92 -30.31
N ALA A 412 44.29 66.02 -29.61
CA ALA A 412 45.68 66.22 -29.21
C ALA A 412 46.63 66.27 -30.41
N ASP A 413 46.42 65.41 -31.41
CA ASP A 413 47.18 65.43 -32.67
C ASP A 413 46.93 66.71 -33.47
N ASP A 414 45.66 67.11 -33.61
CA ASP A 414 45.29 68.38 -34.23
C ASP A 414 45.90 69.58 -33.48
N TRP A 415 45.93 69.51 -32.16
CA TRP A 415 46.57 70.51 -31.32
C TRP A 415 48.09 70.58 -31.56
N ALA A 416 48.77 69.43 -31.60
CA ALA A 416 50.19 69.35 -31.90
C ALA A 416 50.51 69.96 -33.28
N ARG A 417 49.66 69.71 -34.29
CA ARG A 417 49.76 70.32 -35.62
C ARG A 417 49.61 71.84 -35.58
N ARG A 418 48.68 72.38 -34.78
CA ARG A 418 48.49 73.83 -34.59
C ARG A 418 49.69 74.49 -33.88
N VAL A 419 50.25 73.83 -32.88
CA VAL A 419 51.46 74.32 -32.19
C VAL A 419 52.65 74.35 -33.16
N LEU A 420 52.82 73.31 -33.98
CA LEU A 420 53.84 73.27 -35.02
C LEU A 420 53.65 74.38 -36.05
N SER A 421 52.43 74.61 -36.54
CA SER A 421 52.16 75.67 -37.51
C SER A 421 52.44 77.07 -36.96
N ILE A 422 52.14 77.31 -35.67
CA ILE A 422 52.50 78.54 -34.97
C ILE A 422 54.02 78.72 -34.87
N ARG A 423 54.77 77.65 -34.55
CA ARG A 423 56.24 77.71 -34.50
C ARG A 423 56.84 78.01 -35.87
N VAL A 424 56.32 77.38 -36.93
CA VAL A 424 56.74 77.67 -38.31
C VAL A 424 56.42 79.13 -38.67
N ALA A 425 55.26 79.65 -38.31
CA ALA A 425 54.92 81.06 -38.53
C ALA A 425 55.84 82.01 -37.75
N GLN A 426 56.22 81.66 -36.51
CA GLN A 426 57.20 82.41 -35.72
C GLN A 426 58.59 82.42 -36.36
N GLN A 427 59.05 81.27 -36.87
CA GLN A 427 60.30 81.16 -37.61
C GLN A 427 60.25 82.02 -38.89
N ALA A 428 59.17 81.91 -39.69
CA ALA A 428 59.00 82.72 -40.89
C ALA A 428 58.98 84.24 -40.59
N LEU A 429 58.34 84.67 -39.48
CA LEU A 429 58.37 86.07 -39.06
C LEU A 429 59.78 86.51 -38.64
N ALA A 430 60.54 85.64 -37.96
CA ALA A 430 61.93 85.92 -37.58
C ALA A 430 62.85 85.99 -38.81
N GLU A 431 62.68 85.10 -39.78
CA GLU A 431 63.38 85.11 -41.07
C GLU A 431 63.04 86.37 -41.87
N GLN A 432 61.76 86.74 -41.97
CA GLN A 432 61.34 87.99 -42.61
C GLN A 432 61.95 89.22 -41.93
N ALA A 433 61.99 89.25 -40.60
CA ALA A 433 62.64 90.33 -39.86
C ALA A 433 64.14 90.41 -40.15
N LEU A 434 64.83 89.27 -40.26
CA LEU A 434 66.24 89.19 -40.63
C LEU A 434 66.48 89.66 -42.07
N VAL A 435 65.67 89.22 -43.04
CA VAL A 435 65.74 89.65 -44.44
C VAL A 435 65.50 91.16 -44.56
N LEU A 436 64.55 91.72 -43.79
CA LEU A 436 64.31 93.16 -43.77
C LEU A 436 65.50 93.94 -43.19
N GLU A 437 66.20 93.41 -42.19
CA GLU A 437 67.43 94.02 -41.68
C GLU A 437 68.59 93.94 -42.70
N GLN A 438 68.71 92.84 -43.45
CA GLN A 438 69.70 92.70 -44.53
C GLN A 438 69.40 93.65 -45.70
N ALA A 439 68.16 93.67 -46.20
CA ALA A 439 67.74 94.57 -47.28
C ALA A 439 67.91 96.05 -46.90
N LYS A 440 67.75 96.39 -45.61
CA LYS A 440 68.04 97.71 -45.07
C LYS A 440 69.53 98.04 -45.14
N GLN A 441 70.41 97.10 -44.81
CA GLN A 441 71.86 97.29 -44.91
C GLN A 441 72.25 97.55 -46.38
N GLU A 442 71.78 96.71 -47.30
CA GLU A 442 72.03 96.85 -48.74
C GLU A 442 71.47 98.17 -49.31
N PHE A 443 70.26 98.57 -48.92
CA PHE A 443 69.66 99.84 -49.37
C PHE A 443 70.45 101.05 -48.87
N LEU A 444 70.95 101.01 -47.62
CA LEU A 444 71.76 102.08 -47.06
C LEU A 444 73.12 102.21 -47.76
N GLU A 445 73.69 101.11 -48.27
CA GLU A 445 74.92 101.12 -49.06
C GLU A 445 74.74 101.71 -50.48
N GLN A 446 73.54 101.58 -51.06
CA GLN A 446 73.27 101.96 -52.46
C GLN A 446 72.70 103.37 -52.65
N THR A 447 72.35 104.09 -51.57
CA THR A 447 71.62 105.37 -51.68
C THR A 447 72.53 106.59 -51.47
N ASP A 448 72.58 107.51 -52.44
CA ASP A 448 73.40 108.75 -52.41
C ASP A 448 73.02 109.76 -51.30
N ARG A 449 71.89 109.54 -50.60
CA ARG A 449 71.34 110.41 -49.55
C ARG A 449 70.92 109.60 -48.32
N PRO A 450 71.88 109.16 -47.49
CA PRO A 450 71.63 108.22 -46.41
C PRO A 450 70.67 108.78 -45.35
N GLU A 451 70.68 110.09 -45.08
CA GLU A 451 69.87 110.69 -44.00
C GLU A 451 68.35 110.66 -44.28
N VAL A 452 67.94 110.86 -45.53
CA VAL A 452 66.51 110.82 -45.91
C VAL A 452 66.03 109.38 -45.98
N ALA A 453 66.87 108.47 -46.48
CA ALA A 453 66.62 107.03 -46.47
C ALA A 453 66.44 106.51 -45.03
N LEU A 454 67.32 106.91 -44.10
CA LEU A 454 67.23 106.53 -42.68
C LEU A 454 65.89 106.93 -42.06
N ARG A 455 65.41 108.16 -42.27
CA ARG A 455 64.11 108.60 -41.72
C ARG A 455 62.93 107.83 -42.30
N ARG A 456 62.96 107.47 -43.59
CA ARG A 456 61.91 106.66 -44.21
C ARG A 456 61.95 105.21 -43.71
N ILE A 457 63.14 104.65 -43.56
CA ILE A 457 63.38 103.33 -42.97
C ILE A 457 62.92 103.32 -41.51
N GLU A 458 63.16 104.35 -40.72
CA GLU A 458 62.66 104.46 -39.35
C GLU A 458 61.13 104.50 -39.27
N GLN A 459 60.47 105.20 -40.18
CA GLN A 459 59.00 105.19 -40.26
C GLN A 459 58.46 103.79 -40.61
N LEU A 460 59.06 103.14 -41.61
CA LEU A 460 58.70 101.76 -41.97
C LEU A 460 59.02 100.77 -40.85
N ARG A 461 60.11 100.97 -40.11
CA ARG A 461 60.47 100.22 -38.91
C ARG A 461 59.42 100.37 -37.82
N ARG A 462 58.98 101.59 -37.50
CA ARG A 462 57.91 101.80 -36.51
C ARG A 462 56.58 101.15 -36.92
N ILE A 463 56.25 101.16 -38.22
CA ILE A 463 55.07 100.47 -38.74
C ILE A 463 55.25 98.94 -38.66
N GLY A 464 56.44 98.45 -39.02
CA GLY A 464 56.85 97.05 -38.90
C GLY A 464 56.80 96.55 -37.47
N ASP A 465 57.45 97.26 -36.54
CA ASP A 465 57.48 96.98 -35.10
C ASP A 465 56.08 96.92 -34.49
N ARG A 466 55.17 97.81 -34.90
CA ARG A 466 53.76 97.75 -34.47
C ARG A 466 53.07 96.49 -35.00
N ARG A 467 53.30 96.11 -36.26
CA ARG A 467 52.72 94.91 -36.86
C ARG A 467 53.31 93.64 -36.24
N THR A 468 54.62 93.60 -35.98
CA THR A 468 55.29 92.46 -35.33
C THR A 468 54.87 92.34 -33.87
N GLN A 469 54.74 93.44 -33.12
CA GLN A 469 54.19 93.42 -31.76
C GLN A 469 52.73 92.97 -31.73
N GLN A 470 51.90 93.41 -32.68
CA GLN A 470 50.53 92.93 -32.81
C GLN A 470 50.50 91.43 -33.13
N ALA A 471 51.33 90.96 -34.06
CA ALA A 471 51.47 89.55 -34.37
C ALA A 471 51.96 88.75 -33.15
N GLN A 472 52.95 89.25 -32.41
CA GLN A 472 53.46 88.62 -31.17
C GLN A 472 52.38 88.51 -30.10
N ARG A 473 51.60 89.58 -29.85
CA ARG A 473 50.48 89.53 -28.90
C ARG A 473 49.41 88.54 -29.33
N LEU A 474 49.07 88.48 -30.62
CA LEU A 474 48.16 87.48 -31.15
C LEU A 474 48.72 86.07 -30.98
N LEU A 475 50.03 85.87 -31.19
CA LEU A 475 50.70 84.60 -30.98
C LEU A 475 50.72 84.18 -29.50
N GLU A 476 51.03 85.10 -28.58
CA GLU A 476 50.97 84.86 -27.13
C GLU A 476 49.55 84.53 -26.66
N GLN A 477 48.54 85.24 -27.18
CA GLN A 477 47.13 84.93 -26.92
C GLN A 477 46.77 83.53 -27.42
N LYS A 478 47.20 83.18 -28.65
CA LYS A 478 47.00 81.85 -29.22
C LYS A 478 47.73 80.76 -28.42
N GLN A 479 48.95 81.02 -27.94
CA GLN A 479 49.70 80.10 -27.08
C GLN A 479 48.98 79.87 -25.75
N LYS A 480 48.50 80.92 -25.09
CA LYS A 480 47.72 80.79 -23.84
C LYS A 480 46.42 80.03 -24.04
N GLN A 481 45.70 80.30 -25.15
CA GLN A 481 44.51 79.54 -25.53
C GLN A 481 44.84 78.06 -25.72
N LEU A 482 45.87 77.74 -26.50
CA LEU A 482 46.30 76.36 -26.75
C LEU A 482 46.75 75.66 -25.47
N GLN A 483 47.45 76.34 -24.56
CA GLN A 483 47.86 75.75 -23.29
C GLN A 483 46.65 75.42 -22.40
N SER A 484 45.65 76.30 -22.34
CA SER A 484 44.41 76.01 -21.60
C SER A 484 43.59 74.86 -22.21
N GLU A 485 43.62 74.71 -23.54
CA GLU A 485 43.01 73.56 -24.23
C GLU A 485 43.77 72.26 -23.93
N GLN A 486 45.11 72.29 -23.90
CA GLN A 486 45.93 71.15 -23.52
C GLN A 486 45.64 70.70 -22.08
N ASP A 487 45.68 71.62 -21.11
CA ASP A 487 45.39 71.29 -19.71
C ASP A 487 44.00 70.68 -19.55
N ARG A 488 43.02 71.14 -20.34
CA ARG A 488 41.66 70.59 -20.36
C ARG A 488 41.63 69.16 -20.93
N LEU A 489 42.31 68.91 -22.05
CA LEU A 489 42.39 67.56 -22.65
C LEU A 489 43.10 66.57 -21.73
N GLU A 490 44.18 66.99 -21.05
CA GLU A 490 44.88 66.15 -20.06
C GLU A 490 43.98 65.81 -18.86
N GLN A 491 43.18 66.77 -18.38
CA GLN A 491 42.20 66.52 -17.32
C GLN A 491 41.09 65.57 -17.77
N GLU A 492 40.56 65.75 -18.98
CA GLU A 492 39.55 64.85 -19.56
C GLU A 492 40.14 63.43 -19.72
N GLN A 493 41.37 63.29 -20.21
CA GLN A 493 42.04 61.99 -20.34
C GLN A 493 42.22 61.28 -18.99
N ARG A 494 42.65 62.00 -17.95
CA ARG A 494 42.78 61.43 -16.58
C ARG A 494 41.42 60.96 -16.05
N ARG A 495 40.37 61.76 -16.22
CA ARG A 495 39.00 61.37 -15.84
C ARG A 495 38.54 60.10 -16.56
N LEU A 496 38.81 59.98 -17.87
CA LEU A 496 38.49 58.78 -18.65
C LEU A 496 39.33 57.56 -18.24
N GLN A 497 40.55 57.76 -17.73
CA GLN A 497 41.38 56.69 -17.16
C GLN A 497 40.81 56.20 -15.83
N ASP A 498 40.49 57.12 -14.92
CA ASP A 498 39.90 56.80 -13.62
C ASP A 498 38.57 56.05 -13.79
N LEU A 499 37.67 56.54 -14.66
CA LEU A 499 36.41 55.86 -14.97
C LEU A 499 36.64 54.45 -15.52
N SER A 500 37.63 54.24 -16.40
CA SER A 500 37.91 52.89 -16.91
C SER A 500 38.40 51.92 -15.83
N LEU A 501 39.17 52.41 -14.85
CA LEU A 501 39.64 51.60 -13.73
C LEU A 501 38.48 51.24 -12.80
N GLU A 502 37.57 52.18 -12.52
CA GLU A 502 36.36 51.94 -11.74
C GLU A 502 35.44 50.91 -12.40
N LEU A 503 35.23 50.99 -13.73
CA LEU A 503 34.42 50.02 -14.45
C LEU A 503 35.07 48.62 -14.44
N ALA A 504 36.39 48.53 -14.65
CA ALA A 504 37.12 47.27 -14.57
C ALA A 504 37.07 46.64 -13.16
N GLN A 505 37.08 47.45 -12.10
CA GLN A 505 36.90 46.96 -10.73
C GLN A 505 35.49 46.41 -10.51
N ARG A 506 34.44 47.12 -10.96
CA ARG A 506 33.06 46.64 -10.86
C ARG A 506 32.83 45.34 -11.63
N GLU A 507 33.44 45.18 -12.81
CA GLU A 507 33.38 43.93 -13.57
C GLU A 507 33.98 42.75 -12.80
N ARG A 508 35.13 42.95 -12.13
CA ARG A 508 35.75 41.94 -11.26
C ARG A 508 34.86 41.61 -10.06
N ASP A 509 34.33 42.62 -9.38
CA ASP A 509 33.47 42.41 -8.21
C ASP A 509 32.20 41.62 -8.55
N ILE A 510 31.61 41.88 -9.72
CA ILE A 510 30.46 41.10 -10.22
C ILE A 510 30.88 39.66 -10.53
N THR A 511 32.01 39.46 -11.21
CA THR A 511 32.51 38.13 -11.54
C THR A 511 32.79 37.29 -10.28
N ASP A 512 33.47 37.86 -9.29
CA ASP A 512 33.74 37.20 -7.99
C ASP A 512 32.46 36.82 -7.24
N GLN A 513 31.41 37.66 -7.30
CA GLN A 513 30.11 37.34 -6.70
C GLN A 513 29.44 36.15 -7.39
N PHE A 514 29.57 36.05 -8.71
CA PHE A 514 29.04 34.93 -9.49
C PHE A 514 29.77 33.64 -9.19
N ASP A 515 31.11 33.64 -9.17
CA ASP A 515 31.89 32.45 -8.86
C ASP A 515 31.51 31.87 -7.48
N ARG A 516 31.31 32.74 -6.48
CA ARG A 516 30.83 32.33 -5.14
C ARG A 516 29.40 31.76 -5.14
N LEU A 517 28.55 32.20 -6.06
CA LEU A 517 27.21 31.63 -6.22
C LEU A 517 27.29 30.27 -6.94
N GLU A 518 28.09 30.16 -7.99
CA GLU A 518 28.34 28.90 -8.70
C GLU A 518 28.91 27.83 -7.75
N GLU A 519 29.90 28.16 -6.94
CA GLU A 519 30.42 27.27 -5.88
C GLU A 519 29.33 26.79 -4.92
N LYS A 520 28.41 27.68 -4.51
CA LYS A 520 27.27 27.30 -3.64
C LYS A 520 26.28 26.39 -4.36
N THR A 521 26.05 26.60 -5.65
CA THR A 521 25.18 25.73 -6.45
C THR A 521 25.78 24.34 -6.65
N HIS A 522 27.08 24.24 -6.96
CA HIS A 522 27.78 22.97 -7.03
C HIS A 522 27.77 22.24 -5.68
N ALA A 523 28.05 22.95 -4.58
CA ALA A 523 27.97 22.36 -3.24
C ALA A 523 26.54 21.89 -2.87
N ALA A 524 25.49 22.52 -3.41
CA ALA A 524 24.11 22.07 -3.23
C ALA A 524 23.82 20.81 -4.07
N ALA A 525 24.23 20.79 -5.34
CA ALA A 525 24.10 19.63 -6.22
C ALA A 525 24.83 18.40 -5.66
N ASP A 526 26.04 18.57 -5.10
CA ASP A 526 26.78 17.49 -4.44
C ASP A 526 26.03 16.93 -3.22
N ARG A 527 25.33 17.77 -2.46
CA ARG A 527 24.51 17.31 -1.33
C ARG A 527 23.29 16.53 -1.81
N GLU A 528 22.63 16.98 -2.88
CA GLU A 528 21.52 16.28 -3.51
C GLU A 528 21.96 14.90 -4.03
N ALA A 529 23.11 14.83 -4.71
CA ALA A 529 23.69 13.58 -5.18
C ALA A 529 24.00 12.60 -4.02
N ARG A 530 24.52 13.10 -2.90
CA ARG A 530 24.76 12.29 -1.69
C ARG A 530 23.45 11.76 -1.07
N ILE A 531 22.40 12.59 -1.00
CA ILE A 531 21.10 12.16 -0.49
C ILE A 531 20.51 11.08 -1.41
N ALA A 532 20.57 11.28 -2.73
CA ALA A 532 20.09 10.29 -3.70
C ALA A 532 20.84 8.95 -3.58
N ALA A 533 22.15 8.97 -3.37
CA ALA A 533 22.95 7.78 -3.13
C ALA A 533 22.52 7.04 -1.83
N ILE A 534 22.34 7.77 -0.73
CA ILE A 534 21.86 7.19 0.55
C ILE A 534 20.47 6.57 0.37
N THR A 535 19.55 7.23 -0.34
CA THR A 535 18.21 6.70 -0.61
C THR A 535 18.28 5.42 -1.46
N ALA A 536 19.17 5.38 -2.45
CA ALA A 536 19.38 4.18 -3.27
C ALA A 536 19.92 3.00 -2.44
N GLU A 537 20.91 3.25 -1.57
CA GLU A 537 21.44 2.25 -0.64
C GLU A 537 20.36 1.73 0.31
N TRP A 538 19.52 2.61 0.88
CA TRP A 538 18.41 2.23 1.75
C TRP A 538 17.38 1.37 1.03
N ASN A 539 17.01 1.73 -0.20
CA ASN A 539 16.08 0.96 -1.02
C ASN A 539 16.64 -0.43 -1.35
N GLU A 540 17.94 -0.55 -1.60
CA GLU A 540 18.59 -1.84 -1.80
C GLU A 540 18.57 -2.68 -0.52
N GLN A 541 18.87 -2.09 0.65
CA GLN A 541 18.75 -2.77 1.94
C GLN A 541 17.32 -3.25 2.21
N GLN A 542 16.32 -2.42 1.93
CA GLN A 542 14.92 -2.79 2.08
C GLN A 542 14.56 -3.99 1.20
N ARG A 543 14.97 -4.01 -0.07
CA ARG A 543 14.76 -5.16 -0.97
C ARG A 543 15.41 -6.44 -0.43
N ARG A 544 16.60 -6.33 0.17
CA ARG A 544 17.27 -7.48 0.81
C ARG A 544 16.46 -8.01 1.99
N TYR A 545 16.02 -7.14 2.90
CA TYR A 545 15.18 -7.55 4.03
C TYR A 545 13.83 -8.13 3.60
N GLU A 546 13.20 -7.56 2.56
CA GLU A 546 11.96 -8.11 1.99
C GLU A 546 12.17 -9.52 1.42
N SER A 547 13.30 -9.77 0.76
CA SER A 547 13.71 -11.10 0.29
C SER A 547 13.93 -12.06 1.47
N GLU A 548 14.67 -11.66 2.50
CA GLU A 548 14.91 -12.49 3.69
C GLU A 548 13.60 -12.83 4.42
N ILE A 549 12.68 -11.88 4.54
CA ILE A 549 11.34 -12.11 5.11
C ILE A 549 10.54 -13.08 4.23
N ALA A 550 10.62 -12.96 2.90
CA ALA A 550 9.96 -13.88 1.98
C ALA A 550 10.50 -15.31 2.13
N ASP A 551 11.82 -15.46 2.26
CA ASP A 551 12.48 -16.75 2.49
C ASP A 551 12.09 -17.36 3.84
N LEU A 552 12.09 -16.56 4.91
CA LEU A 552 11.63 -17.00 6.24
C LEU A 552 10.17 -17.43 6.21
N ARG A 553 9.29 -16.70 5.50
CA ARG A 553 7.89 -17.09 5.32
C ARG A 553 7.76 -18.39 4.52
N ALA A 554 8.57 -18.59 3.49
CA ALA A 554 8.60 -19.84 2.73
C ALA A 554 9.07 -21.01 3.60
N LEU A 555 10.08 -20.80 4.43
CA LEU A 555 10.60 -21.80 5.37
C LEU A 555 9.58 -22.16 6.45
N ILE A 556 8.88 -21.18 7.03
CA ILE A 556 7.77 -21.41 7.97
C ILE A 556 6.65 -22.20 7.30
N ARG A 557 6.25 -21.86 6.06
CA ARG A 557 5.26 -22.64 5.32
C ARG A 557 5.72 -24.07 5.08
N ARG A 558 6.99 -24.28 4.77
CA ARG A 558 7.58 -25.62 4.58
C ARG A 558 7.53 -26.43 5.87
N ILE A 559 7.92 -25.86 7.01
CA ILE A 559 7.84 -26.53 8.31
C ILE A 559 6.38 -26.81 8.72
N SER A 560 5.47 -25.88 8.48
CA SER A 560 4.04 -26.05 8.81
C SER A 560 3.34 -27.07 7.91
N ASN A 561 3.77 -27.20 6.65
CA ASN A 561 3.18 -28.14 5.68
C ASN A 561 3.85 -29.50 5.66
N ASP A 562 5.07 -29.66 6.19
CA ASP A 562 5.65 -30.98 6.43
C ASP A 562 4.87 -31.63 7.58
N PRO A 563 4.00 -32.63 7.30
CA PRO A 563 3.32 -33.32 8.37
C PRO A 563 4.41 -34.01 9.19
N VAL A 564 4.52 -33.64 10.47
CA VAL A 564 5.43 -34.31 11.41
C VAL A 564 5.30 -35.81 11.18
N PRO A 565 6.39 -36.52 10.81
CA PRO A 565 6.31 -37.91 10.45
C PRO A 565 5.66 -38.68 11.60
N VAL A 566 4.51 -39.29 11.31
CA VAL A 566 3.65 -40.01 12.26
C VAL A 566 4.38 -41.13 12.99
N GLN A 567 5.57 -41.52 12.51
CA GLN A 567 6.44 -42.53 13.11
C GLN A 567 6.98 -42.17 14.51
N LEU A 568 6.88 -40.91 14.96
CA LEU A 568 7.24 -40.50 16.33
C LEU A 568 6.06 -40.44 17.33
N ARG A 569 4.84 -40.83 16.94
CA ARG A 569 3.67 -40.89 17.85
C ARG A 569 3.37 -42.29 18.42
N ALA A 570 4.17 -43.29 18.07
CA ALA A 570 3.95 -44.69 18.50
C ALA A 570 5.04 -45.23 19.45
N ALA A 571 5.93 -44.38 19.95
CA ALA A 571 6.82 -44.65 21.08
C ALA A 571 6.44 -43.71 22.21
#